data_AF-A0A929W9P9-F1
#
_entry.id   AF-A0A929W9P9-F1
#
_cell.length_a   1.000
_cell.length_b   1.000
_cell.length_c   1.000
_cell.angle_alpha   90.00
_cell.angle_beta   90.00
_cell.angle_gamma   90.00
#
_symmetry.space_group_name_H-M   'P 1'
#
loop_
_entity.id
_entity.type
_entity.pdbx_description
1 polymer ?
#
loop_
_entity_poly.entity_id
_entity_poly.type
_entity_poly.pdbx_seq_one_letter_code
_entity_poly.pdbx_strand_id
1 'polypeptide(L)'
;MTQNKTLHIVLRVVTTLAQWLLAATFLFSGFVKALDPMGMEHKLEAYCNHLGWNLPAGSIYLDTAAIVLALVEFTLGVYLLLGMRKRLTAVGTFVFMLVMTVVTIYIYLY
;
A
#
# COMPACT_ATOMS: atom_id res chain seq x y z
N MET A 1 17.31 23.58 28.33
CA MET A 1 16.00 22.90 28.54
C MET A 1 14.96 23.15 27.43
N THR A 2 15.07 24.22 26.63
CA THR A 2 14.13 24.60 25.56
C THR A 2 14.35 23.87 24.22
N GLN A 3 15.58 23.45 23.89
CA GLN A 3 15.90 22.85 22.59
C GLN A 3 15.16 21.52 22.33
N ASN A 4 15.00 20.67 23.35
CA ASN A 4 14.23 19.42 23.25
C ASN A 4 12.74 19.67 22.96
N LYS A 5 12.14 20.74 23.50
CA LYS A 5 10.72 21.07 23.23
C LYS A 5 10.48 21.42 21.77
N THR A 6 11.35 22.24 21.18
CA THR A 6 11.24 22.61 19.75
C THR A 6 11.40 21.38 18.86
N LEU A 7 12.37 20.52 19.15
CA LEU A 7 12.62 19.30 18.38
C LEU A 7 11.42 18.33 18.45
N HIS A 8 10.80 18.16 19.61
CA HIS A 8 9.59 17.36 19.75
C HIS A 8 8.39 17.93 18.98
N ILE A 9 8.23 19.25 18.93
CA ILE A 9 7.16 19.90 18.16
C ILE A 9 7.39 19.68 16.67
N VAL A 10 8.62 19.90 16.18
CA VAL A 10 8.98 19.68 14.77
C VAL A 10 8.74 18.23 14.37
N LEU A 11 9.22 17.25 15.15
CA LEU A 11 9.00 15.84 14.87
C LEU A 11 7.51 15.48 14.82
N ARG A 12 6.70 16.04 15.72
CA ARG A 12 5.24 15.82 15.72
C ARG A 12 4.58 16.37 14.46
N VAL A 13 4.96 17.57 14.03
CA VAL A 13 4.43 18.18 12.80
C VAL A 13 4.83 17.35 11.58
N VAL A 14 6.11 17.01 11.44
CA VAL A 14 6.63 16.22 10.31
C VAL A 14 5.96 14.86 10.23
N THR A 15 5.85 14.13 11.34
CA THR A 15 5.21 12.81 11.35
C THR A 15 3.71 12.89 11.03
N THR A 16 3.02 13.95 11.44
CA THR A 16 1.59 14.14 11.14
C THR A 16 1.37 14.44 9.66
N LEU A 17 2.20 15.32 9.06
CA LEU A 17 2.16 15.62 7.63
C LEU A 17 2.48 14.37 6.79
N ALA A 18 3.53 13.63 7.15
CA ALA A 18 3.88 12.38 6.50
C ALA A 18 2.75 11.35 6.60
N GLN A 19 2.11 11.23 7.77
CA GLN A 19 0.96 10.35 7.97
C GLN A 19 -0.20 10.72 7.05
N TRP A 20 -0.52 12.01 6.90
CA TRP A 20 -1.62 12.46 6.05
C TRP A 20 -1.31 12.24 4.56
N LEU A 21 -0.07 12.48 4.14
CA LEU A 21 0.36 12.20 2.77
C LEU A 21 0.30 10.69 2.45
N LEU A 22 0.80 9.85 3.37
CA LEU A 22 0.69 8.39 3.23
C LEU A 22 -0.77 7.92 3.25
N ALA A 23 -1.60 8.49 4.10
CA ALA A 23 -3.03 8.18 4.13
C ALA A 23 -3.70 8.51 2.80
N ALA A 24 -3.47 9.70 2.25
CA ALA A 24 -4.05 10.14 0.99
C ALA A 24 -3.60 9.26 -0.18
N THR A 25 -2.31 8.90 -0.26
CA THR A 25 -1.78 8.03 -1.32
C THR A 25 -2.38 6.63 -1.27
N PHE A 26 -2.43 5.99 -0.10
CA PHE A 26 -3.03 4.67 0.06
C PHE A 26 -4.54 4.67 -0.20
N LEU A 27 -5.25 5.68 0.31
CA LEU A 27 -6.69 5.79 0.14
C LEU A 27 -7.05 5.97 -1.34
N PHE A 28 -6.35 6.88 -2.04
CA PHE A 28 -6.59 7.11 -3.46
C PHE A 28 -6.19 5.90 -4.32
N SER A 29 -5.04 5.27 -4.03
CA SER A 29 -4.59 4.07 -4.73
C SER A 29 -5.57 2.91 -4.59
N GLY A 30 -5.97 2.58 -3.35
CA GLY A 30 -6.94 1.51 -3.10
C GLY A 30 -8.31 1.80 -3.70
N PHE A 31 -8.76 3.05 -3.67
CA PHE A 31 -10.02 3.46 -4.29
C PHE A 31 -10.00 3.28 -5.82
N VAL A 32 -8.95 3.74 -6.50
CA VAL A 32 -8.83 3.58 -7.96
C VAL A 32 -8.75 2.11 -8.35
N LYS A 33 -8.03 1.29 -7.58
CA LYS A 33 -7.96 -0.17 -7.81
C LYS A 33 -9.30 -0.87 -7.61
N ALA A 34 -10.13 -0.38 -6.69
CA ALA A 34 -11.47 -0.92 -6.49
C ALA A 34 -12.45 -0.50 -7.61
N LEU A 35 -12.24 0.67 -8.23
CA LEU A 35 -13.03 1.12 -9.39
C LEU A 35 -12.68 0.40 -10.69
N ASP A 36 -11.41 -0.01 -10.85
CA ASP A 36 -10.93 -0.75 -12.02
C ASP A 36 -10.21 -2.05 -11.59
N PRO A 37 -10.97 -3.07 -11.15
CA PRO A 37 -10.40 -4.34 -10.73
C PRO A 37 -9.77 -5.12 -11.89
N MET A 38 -10.33 -5.03 -13.11
CA MET A 38 -9.79 -5.70 -14.30
C MET A 38 -8.42 -5.13 -14.67
N GLY A 39 -8.23 -3.81 -14.58
CA GLY A 39 -6.92 -3.20 -14.78
C GLY A 39 -5.87 -3.67 -13.77
N MET A 40 -6.26 -3.95 -12.52
CA MET A 40 -5.35 -4.56 -11.54
C MET A 40 -5.11 -6.04 -11.78
N GLU A 41 -6.12 -6.78 -12.19
CA GLU A 41 -6.03 -8.20 -12.51
C GLU A 41 -4.96 -8.46 -13.58
N HIS A 42 -4.97 -7.70 -14.68
CA HIS A 42 -3.95 -7.82 -15.74
C HIS A 42 -2.53 -7.49 -15.24
N LYS A 43 -2.37 -6.56 -14.30
CA LYS A 43 -1.06 -6.31 -13.68
C LYS A 43 -0.62 -7.49 -12.82
N LEU A 44 -1.54 -8.07 -12.07
CA LEU A 44 -1.25 -9.20 -11.21
C LEU A 44 -0.93 -10.45 -12.04
N GLU A 45 -1.64 -10.68 -13.14
CA GLU A 45 -1.35 -11.71 -14.13
C GLU A 45 0.07 -11.55 -14.68
N ALA A 46 0.46 -10.33 -15.09
CA ALA A 46 1.80 -10.06 -15.55
C ALA A 46 2.85 -10.37 -14.47
N TYR A 47 2.60 -10.00 -13.20
CA TYR A 47 3.50 -10.30 -12.09
C TYR A 47 3.64 -11.82 -11.86
N CYS A 48 2.53 -12.56 -11.89
CA CYS A 48 2.52 -14.01 -11.75
C CYS A 48 3.27 -14.69 -12.89
N ASN A 49 3.09 -14.23 -14.13
CA ASN A 49 3.80 -14.76 -15.29
C ASN A 49 5.33 -14.57 -15.17
N HIS A 50 5.80 -13.42 -14.69
CA HIS A 50 7.25 -13.20 -14.43
C HIS A 50 7.78 -14.07 -13.28
N LEU A 51 6.93 -14.47 -12.34
CA LEU A 51 7.26 -15.40 -11.26
C LEU A 51 7.18 -16.88 -11.69
N GLY A 52 6.82 -17.16 -12.95
CA GLY A 52 6.65 -18.52 -13.47
C GLY A 52 5.31 -19.18 -13.10
N TRP A 53 4.36 -18.41 -12.55
CA TRP A 53 3.00 -18.86 -12.26
C TRP A 53 2.07 -18.47 -13.41
N ASN A 54 1.79 -19.43 -14.29
CA ASN A 54 0.86 -19.25 -15.41
C ASN A 54 -0.59 -19.32 -14.92
N LEU A 55 -1.08 -18.21 -14.35
CA LEU A 55 -2.49 -18.02 -14.02
C LEU A 55 -3.15 -17.26 -15.18
N PRO A 56 -4.16 -17.82 -15.85
CA PRO A 56 -4.84 -17.14 -16.94
C PRO A 56 -5.68 -15.95 -16.42
N ALA A 57 -5.77 -14.88 -17.21
CA ALA A 57 -6.78 -13.83 -17.04
C ALA A 57 -8.20 -14.43 -16.88
N GLY A 58 -9.02 -13.81 -16.04
CA GLY A 58 -10.35 -14.23 -15.64
C GLY A 58 -10.36 -15.37 -14.63
N SER A 59 -9.22 -15.68 -14.01
CA SER A 59 -9.14 -16.66 -12.94
C SER A 59 -9.65 -16.07 -11.64
N ILE A 60 -10.53 -16.80 -10.95
CA ILE A 60 -11.06 -16.40 -9.64
C ILE A 60 -9.95 -16.08 -8.62
N TYR A 61 -8.76 -16.68 -8.75
CA TYR A 61 -7.62 -16.39 -7.88
C TYR A 61 -7.04 -14.99 -8.11
N LEU A 62 -6.95 -14.53 -9.36
CA LEU A 62 -6.43 -13.21 -9.69
C LEU A 62 -7.45 -12.12 -9.35
N ASP A 63 -8.73 -12.35 -9.65
CA ASP A 63 -9.83 -11.43 -9.34
C ASP A 63 -9.92 -11.18 -7.83
N THR A 64 -9.93 -12.27 -7.06
CA THR A 64 -9.98 -12.18 -5.60
C THR A 64 -8.74 -11.51 -5.04
N ALA A 65 -7.55 -11.81 -5.56
CA ALA A 65 -6.32 -11.16 -5.13
C ALA A 65 -6.29 -9.66 -5.47
N ALA A 66 -6.79 -9.25 -6.64
CA ALA A 66 -6.89 -7.84 -7.03
C ALA A 66 -7.82 -7.07 -6.09
N ILE A 67 -9.00 -7.63 -5.78
CA ILE A 67 -9.96 -7.03 -4.84
C ILE A 67 -9.39 -6.98 -3.42
N VAL A 68 -8.78 -8.07 -2.95
CA VAL A 68 -8.18 -8.12 -1.60
C VAL A 68 -7.04 -7.11 -1.48
N LEU A 69 -6.19 -6.97 -2.49
CA LEU A 69 -5.14 -5.95 -2.52
C LEU A 69 -5.72 -4.53 -2.43
N ALA A 70 -6.76 -4.23 -3.22
CA ALA A 70 -7.44 -2.93 -3.16
C ALA A 70 -8.05 -2.65 -1.78
N LEU A 71 -8.72 -3.65 -1.18
CA LEU A 71 -9.31 -3.55 0.15
C LEU A 71 -8.25 -3.33 1.24
N VAL A 72 -7.15 -4.09 1.21
CA VAL A 72 -6.05 -3.96 2.18
C VAL A 72 -5.44 -2.56 2.09
N GLU A 73 -5.16 -2.08 0.88
CA GLU A 73 -4.56 -0.77 0.69
C GLU A 73 -5.50 0.36 1.11
N PHE A 74 -6.78 0.28 0.74
CA PHE A 74 -7.79 1.25 1.14
C PHE A 74 -7.99 1.28 2.66
N THR A 75 -8.10 0.11 3.30
CA THR A 75 -8.27 0.01 4.76
C THR A 75 -7.06 0.53 5.53
N LEU A 76 -5.83 0.25 5.06
CA LEU A 76 -4.62 0.86 5.61
C LEU A 76 -4.64 2.39 5.45
N GLY A 77 -5.07 2.91 4.29
CA GLY A 77 -5.26 4.34 4.06
C GLY A 77 -6.24 4.99 5.05
N VAL A 78 -7.39 4.35 5.29
CA VAL A 78 -8.38 4.82 6.29
C VAL A 78 -7.80 4.81 7.70
N TYR A 79 -7.09 3.74 8.09
CA TYR A 79 -6.45 3.67 9.42
C TYR A 79 -5.34 4.71 9.60
N LEU A 80 -4.58 5.02 8.55
CA LEU A 80 -3.60 6.11 8.56
C LEU A 80 -4.30 7.47 8.69
N LEU A 81 -5.39 7.69 7.97
CA LEU A 81 -6.12 8.96 8.03
C LEU A 81 -6.70 9.23 9.43
N LEU A 82 -7.35 8.21 10.00
CA LEU A 82 -7.97 8.31 11.34
C LEU A 82 -6.93 8.27 12.47
N GLY A 83 -5.66 7.94 12.17
CA GLY A 83 -4.61 7.79 13.18
C GLY A 83 -4.89 6.68 14.20
N MET A 84 -5.74 5.71 13.82
CA MET A 84 -6.12 4.59 14.67
C MET A 84 -5.00 3.55 14.69
N ARG A 85 -4.78 2.91 15.85
CA ARG A 85 -3.82 1.82 16.03
C ARG A 85 -2.45 2.09 15.40
N LYS A 86 -1.89 3.29 15.62
CA LYS A 86 -0.68 3.84 14.96
C LYS A 86 0.46 2.84 14.73
N ARG A 87 0.76 1.98 15.72
CA ARG A 87 1.83 0.98 15.59
C ARG A 87 1.50 -0.12 14.57
N LEU A 88 0.29 -0.64 14.58
CA LEU A 88 -0.14 -1.68 13.64
C LEU A 88 -0.24 -1.12 12.23
N THR A 89 -0.84 0.07 12.08
CA THR A 89 -0.99 0.72 10.78
C THR A 89 0.36 1.08 10.17
N ALA A 90 1.30 1.59 10.96
CA ALA A 90 2.65 1.89 10.49
C ALA A 90 3.41 0.63 10.05
N VAL A 91 3.35 -0.45 10.85
CA VAL A 91 3.99 -1.73 10.50
C VAL A 91 3.33 -2.35 9.27
N GLY A 92 1.99 -2.35 9.18
CA GLY A 92 1.25 -2.89 8.04
C GLY A 92 1.57 -2.13 6.75
N THR A 93 1.59 -0.80 6.79
CA THR A 93 1.97 0.05 5.65
C THR A 93 3.42 -0.21 5.24
N PHE A 94 4.34 -0.33 6.20
CA PHE A 94 5.74 -0.64 5.93
C PHE A 94 5.91 -2.00 5.26
N VAL A 95 5.29 -3.05 5.79
CA VAL A 95 5.34 -4.39 5.20
C VAL A 95 4.74 -4.39 3.79
N PHE A 96 3.59 -3.73 3.60
CA PHE A 96 2.95 -3.62 2.28
C PHE A 96 3.88 -2.96 1.25
N MET A 97 4.48 -1.82 1.60
CA MET A 97 5.43 -1.14 0.72
C MET A 97 6.68 -1.96 0.47
N LEU A 98 7.19 -2.67 1.48
CA LEU A 98 8.36 -3.54 1.35
C LEU A 98 8.09 -4.66 0.33
N VAL A 99 6.95 -5.34 0.44
CA VAL A 99 6.54 -6.39 -0.50
C VAL A 99 6.43 -5.82 -1.92
N MET A 100 5.73 -4.70 -2.11
CA MET A 100 5.59 -4.07 -3.44
C MET A 100 6.92 -3.61 -4.03
N THR A 101 7.85 -3.16 -3.18
CA THR A 101 9.19 -2.76 -3.61
C THR A 101 10.00 -3.96 -4.09
N VAL A 102 9.97 -5.08 -3.34
CA VAL A 102 10.65 -6.32 -3.74
C VAL A 102 10.09 -6.86 -5.06
N VAL A 103 8.76 -6.86 -5.22
CA VAL A 103 8.10 -7.27 -6.48
C VAL A 103 8.57 -6.39 -7.65
N THR A 104 8.63 -5.07 -7.44
CA THR A 104 9.07 -4.13 -8.47
C THR A 104 10.54 -4.34 -8.85
N ILE A 105 11.42 -4.57 -7.87
CA ILE A 105 12.84 -4.87 -8.12
C ILE A 105 12.97 -6.18 -8.90
N TYR A 106 12.19 -7.21 -8.55
CA TYR A 106 12.22 -8.49 -9.25
C TYR A 106 11.85 -8.34 -10.73
N ILE A 107 10.73 -7.66 -11.03
CA ILE A 107 10.26 -7.42 -12.40
C ILE A 107 11.21 -6.51 -13.19
N TYR A 108 11.93 -5.60 -12.52
CA TYR A 108 12.91 -4.76 -13.19
C TYR A 108 14.17 -5.55 -13.62
N LEU A 109 14.56 -6.56 -12.83
CA LEU A 109 15.74 -7.37 -13.10
C LEU A 109 15.48 -8.54 -14.06
N TYR A 110 14.26 -9.06 -14.10
CA TYR A 110 13.84 -10.24 -14.86
C TYR A 110 12.59 -9.93 -15.67
#